data_AF-A0A4U2D2M9-F1
#
_entry.id   AF-A0A4U2D2M9-F1
#
_cell.length_a   1.000
_cell.length_b   1.000
_cell.length_c   1.000
_cell.angle_alpha   90.00
_cell.angle_beta   90.00
_cell.angle_gamma   90.00
#
_symmetry.space_group_name_H-M   'P 1'
#
loop_
_entity.id
_entity.type
_entity.pdbx_description
1 polymer ?
#
loop_
_entity_poly.entity_id
_entity_poly.type
_entity_poly.pdbx_seq_one_letter_code
_entity_poly.pdbx_strand_id
1 'polypeptide(L)'
;MINLRYRQTGTFSVEFALLGVVFATLLILTGDVIIKLSIQGKLDRLSYSLVNVLKERTQLYGKNDNTLTTDDAKALYKVARNSLERTTGNYSQANLSGTFEMLSFDLNGNSNTTTVKRGGGCTLTETIQGLQALSMMTSWGRRATLYRVTLCYKTDNWAGELFETDFTTVQSSSVMMGR
;
A
#
# COMPACT_ATOMS: atom_id res chain seq x y z
N MET A 1 16.65 -36.09 -55.34
CA MET A 1 16.05 -35.71 -54.05
C MET A 1 16.38 -34.24 -53.81
N ILE A 2 15.52 -33.33 -54.27
CA ILE A 2 15.82 -31.89 -54.30
C ILE A 2 15.39 -31.31 -52.95
N ASN A 3 16.36 -31.04 -52.08
CA ASN A 3 16.14 -30.40 -50.80
C ASN A 3 15.82 -28.91 -51.05
N LEU A 4 14.52 -28.59 -51.13
CA LEU A 4 13.99 -27.25 -51.38
C LEU A 4 14.15 -26.37 -50.13
N ARG A 5 15.31 -25.74 -50.01
CA ARG A 5 15.68 -24.69 -49.03
C ARG A 5 14.59 -23.61 -48.82
N TYR A 6 13.76 -23.36 -49.83
CA TYR A 6 12.63 -22.42 -49.82
C TYR A 6 11.47 -22.81 -48.90
N ARG A 7 11.26 -24.11 -48.63
CA ARG A 7 10.17 -24.54 -47.72
C ARG A 7 10.51 -24.34 -46.24
N GLN A 8 11.79 -24.24 -45.89
CA GLN A 8 12.23 -24.05 -44.49
C GLN A 8 12.13 -22.59 -44.02
N THR A 9 12.19 -21.61 -44.92
CA THR A 9 12.13 -20.19 -44.56
C THR A 9 10.74 -19.74 -44.13
N GLY A 10 9.68 -20.31 -44.72
CA GLY A 10 8.29 -20.02 -44.33
C GLY A 10 7.94 -20.57 -42.95
N THR A 11 8.36 -21.80 -42.63
CA THR A 11 8.13 -22.42 -41.32
C THR A 11 8.85 -21.67 -40.20
N PHE A 12 10.07 -21.20 -40.45
CA PHE A 12 10.83 -20.40 -39.48
C PHE A 12 10.14 -19.07 -39.14
N SER A 13 9.59 -18.37 -40.13
CA SER A 13 8.85 -17.11 -39.89
C SER A 13 7.58 -17.32 -39.05
N VAL A 14 6.86 -18.42 -39.26
CA VAL A 14 5.65 -18.74 -38.47
C VAL A 14 6.02 -19.08 -37.03
N GLU A 15 7.07 -19.88 -36.82
CA GLU A 15 7.57 -20.23 -35.48
C GLU A 15 8.09 -18.99 -34.73
N PHE A 16 8.83 -18.13 -35.42
CA PHE A 16 9.30 -16.86 -34.87
C PHE A 16 8.14 -15.94 -34.47
N ALA A 17 7.09 -15.84 -35.30
CA ALA A 17 5.91 -15.04 -34.98
C ALA A 17 5.18 -15.60 -33.74
N LEU A 18 5.05 -16.92 -33.63
CA LEU A 18 4.45 -17.58 -32.46
C LEU A 18 5.24 -17.26 -31.18
N LEU A 19 6.57 -17.42 -31.21
CA LEU A 19 7.43 -17.09 -30.09
C LEU A 19 7.40 -15.59 -29.75
N GLY A 20 7.36 -14.73 -30.77
CA GLY A 20 7.28 -13.27 -30.59
C GLY A 20 6.03 -12.85 -29.81
N VAL A 21 4.88 -13.45 -30.10
CA VAL A 21 3.63 -13.22 -29.34
C VAL A 21 3.81 -13.65 -27.89
N VAL A 22 4.35 -14.84 -27.64
CA VAL A 22 4.58 -15.35 -26.27
C VAL A 22 5.50 -14.41 -25.49
N PHE A 23 6.60 -13.96 -26.09
CA PHE A 23 7.53 -13.02 -25.46
C PHE A 23 6.89 -11.66 -25.19
N ALA A 24 6.08 -11.13 -26.12
CA ALA A 24 5.37 -9.86 -25.93
C ALA A 24 4.41 -9.93 -24.73
N THR A 25 3.64 -11.02 -24.61
CA THR A 25 2.76 -11.24 -23.46
C THR A 25 3.54 -11.32 -22.15
N LEU A 26 4.67 -12.03 -22.12
CA LEU A 26 5.53 -12.11 -20.93
C LEU A 26 6.07 -10.74 -20.50
N LEU A 27 6.47 -9.90 -21.46
CA LEU A 27 6.97 -8.56 -21.17
C LEU A 27 5.88 -7.65 -20.59
N ILE A 28 4.66 -7.68 -21.13
CA ILE A 28 3.53 -6.89 -20.61
C ILE A 28 3.21 -7.31 -19.17
N LEU A 29 3.12 -8.61 -18.91
CA LEU A 29 2.83 -9.14 -17.57
C LEU A 29 3.93 -8.75 -16.58
N THR A 30 5.19 -8.94 -16.96
CA THR A 30 6.33 -8.62 -16.10
C THR A 30 6.40 -7.12 -15.80
N GLY A 31 6.15 -6.27 -16.81
CA GLY A 31 6.12 -4.81 -16.64
C GLY A 31 5.03 -4.37 -15.66
N ASP A 32 3.82 -4.90 -15.81
CA ASP A 32 2.69 -4.60 -14.93
C ASP A 32 2.97 -5.01 -13.47
N VAL A 33 3.53 -6.21 -13.26
CA VAL A 33 3.93 -6.71 -11.94
C VAL A 33 5.03 -5.85 -11.32
N ILE A 34 6.06 -5.46 -12.07
CA ILE A 34 7.15 -4.61 -11.58
C ILE A 34 6.62 -3.26 -11.11
N ILE A 35 5.70 -2.64 -11.87
CA ILE A 35 5.10 -1.36 -11.49
C ILE A 35 4.32 -1.50 -10.18
N LYS A 36 3.47 -2.52 -10.07
CA LYS A 36 2.68 -2.77 -8.86
C LYS A 36 3.56 -3.05 -7.64
N LEU A 37 4.59 -3.88 -7.77
CA LEU A 37 5.57 -4.15 -6.70
C LEU A 37 6.36 -2.89 -6.30
N SER A 38 6.74 -2.06 -7.27
CA SER A 38 7.43 -0.79 -7.00
C SER A 38 6.56 0.17 -6.19
N ILE A 39 5.28 0.31 -6.56
CA ILE A 39 4.33 1.12 -5.80
C ILE A 39 4.10 0.51 -4.41
N GLN A 40 3.94 -0.81 -4.31
CA GLN A 40 3.79 -1.49 -3.02
C GLN A 40 4.96 -1.21 -2.08
N GLY A 41 6.20 -1.32 -2.57
CA GLY A 41 7.39 -1.03 -1.77
C GLY A 41 7.51 0.43 -1.34
N LYS A 42 7.03 1.38 -2.17
CA LYS A 42 6.94 2.80 -1.78
C LYS A 42 5.89 3.01 -0.70
N LEU A 43 4.71 2.42 -0.86
CA LEU A 43 3.63 2.51 0.12
C LEU A 43 4.04 1.90 1.47
N ASP A 44 4.75 0.78 1.46
CA ASP A 44 5.23 0.10 2.67
C ASP A 44 6.21 0.96 3.48
N ARG A 45 7.22 1.53 2.80
CA ARG A 45 8.16 2.46 3.45
C ARG A 45 7.44 3.70 4.00
N LEU A 46 6.43 4.19 3.28
CA LEU A 46 5.67 5.36 3.70
C LEU A 46 4.72 5.06 4.85
N SER A 47 3.96 3.97 4.83
CA SER A 47 3.08 3.59 5.94
C SER A 47 3.89 3.38 7.21
N TYR A 48 5.05 2.71 7.12
CA TYR A 48 5.96 2.50 8.25
C TYR A 48 6.52 3.82 8.80
N SER A 49 6.95 4.72 7.91
CA SER A 49 7.44 6.04 8.33
C SER A 49 6.35 6.90 8.97
N LEU A 50 5.14 6.91 8.40
CA LEU A 50 4.03 7.73 8.90
C LEU A 50 3.48 7.22 10.22
N VAL A 51 3.40 5.90 10.42
CA VAL A 51 2.95 5.34 11.70
C VAL A 51 3.96 5.65 12.81
N ASN A 52 5.27 5.68 12.52
CA ASN A 52 6.30 6.12 13.47
C ASN A 52 6.17 7.61 13.83
N VAL A 53 5.93 8.48 12.85
CA VAL A 53 5.67 9.91 13.13
C VAL A 53 4.40 10.07 13.97
N LEU A 54 3.34 9.31 13.66
CA LEU A 54 2.09 9.33 14.40
C LEU A 54 2.28 8.89 15.86
N LYS A 55 3.11 7.87 16.09
CA LYS A 55 3.46 7.37 17.42
C LYS A 55 4.25 8.40 18.23
N GLU A 56 5.28 9.01 17.65
CA GLU A 56 6.24 9.85 18.37
C GLU A 56 5.83 11.33 18.46
N ARG A 57 4.67 11.72 17.91
CA ARG A 57 4.20 13.11 17.83
C ARG A 57 4.12 13.83 19.18
N THR A 58 3.88 13.13 20.29
CA THR A 58 3.82 13.76 21.62
C THR A 58 5.20 14.23 22.07
N GLN A 59 6.26 13.49 21.72
CA GLN A 59 7.65 13.90 21.93
C GLN A 59 8.10 14.97 20.92
N LEU A 60 7.72 14.82 19.65
CA LEU A 60 8.14 15.75 18.60
C LEU A 60 7.47 17.13 18.71
N TYR A 61 6.22 17.18 19.20
CA TYR A 61 5.40 18.40 19.19
C TYR A 61 4.92 18.85 20.57
N GLY A 62 5.34 18.18 21.65
CA GLY A 62 4.95 18.53 23.02
C GLY A 62 3.44 18.44 23.29
N LYS A 63 2.68 17.73 22.44
CA LYS A 63 1.25 17.48 22.66
C LYS A 63 1.12 16.46 23.79
N ASN A 64 0.44 16.85 24.87
CA ASN A 64 0.08 15.94 25.96
C ASN A 64 -1.12 15.03 25.62
N ASP A 65 -1.65 15.12 24.40
CA ASP A 65 -2.80 14.36 23.97
C ASP A 65 -2.41 13.27 22.96
N ASN A 66 -2.70 12.02 23.34
CA ASN A 66 -2.52 10.83 22.54
C ASN A 66 -3.68 10.58 21.56
N THR A 67 -4.63 11.50 21.37
CA THR A 67 -5.81 11.32 20.48
C THR A 67 -5.52 11.54 19.00
N LEU A 68 -6.12 10.73 18.11
CA LEU A 68 -5.95 10.86 16.66
C LEU A 68 -6.92 11.92 16.16
N THR A 69 -6.41 13.09 15.78
CA THR A 69 -7.26 14.14 15.23
C THR A 69 -7.32 14.08 13.71
N THR A 70 -8.38 14.67 13.15
CA THR A 70 -8.53 14.87 11.70
C THR A 70 -7.40 15.73 11.12
N ASP A 71 -6.87 16.69 11.87
CA ASP A 71 -5.76 17.53 11.42
C ASP A 71 -4.44 16.75 11.37
N ASP A 72 -4.17 15.88 12.34
CA ASP A 72 -2.99 15.01 12.31
C ASP A 72 -3.05 14.08 11.09
N ALA A 73 -4.20 13.46 10.83
CA ALA A 73 -4.40 12.64 9.64
C ALA A 73 -4.26 13.44 8.33
N LYS A 74 -4.71 14.70 8.30
CA LYS A 74 -4.55 15.59 7.14
C LYS A 74 -3.08 15.94 6.91
N ALA A 75 -2.31 16.21 7.96
CA ALA A 75 -0.89 16.49 7.87
C ALA A 75 -0.10 15.26 7.38
N LEU A 76 -0.35 14.08 7.96
CA LEU A 76 0.27 12.83 7.54
C LEU A 76 -0.09 12.48 6.09
N TYR A 77 -1.35 12.67 5.69
CA TYR A 77 -1.79 12.46 4.32
C TYR A 77 -1.10 13.40 3.33
N LYS A 78 -0.88 14.67 3.71
CA LYS A 78 -0.11 15.63 2.91
C LYS A 78 1.34 15.19 2.73
N VAL A 79 1.97 14.63 3.77
CA VAL A 79 3.32 14.06 3.68
C VAL A 79 3.34 12.86 2.72
N ALA A 80 2.38 11.94 2.86
CA ALA A 80 2.23 10.78 1.98
C ALA A 80 2.12 11.21 0.50
N ARG A 81 1.22 12.16 0.22
CA ARG A 81 1.03 12.75 -1.11
C ARG A 81 2.34 13.31 -1.67
N ASN A 82 2.96 14.23 -0.94
CA ASN A 82 4.15 14.93 -1.42
C ASN A 82 5.34 13.96 -1.61
N SER A 83 5.39 12.86 -0.85
CA SER A 83 6.42 11.85 -1.01
C SER A 83 6.17 10.95 -2.23
N LEU A 84 4.92 10.55 -2.48
CA LEU A 84 4.57 9.75 -3.66
C LEU A 84 4.73 10.56 -4.94
N GLU A 85 4.32 11.82 -4.94
CA GLU A 85 4.50 12.75 -6.06
C GLU A 85 5.96 12.89 -6.48
N ARG A 86 6.89 12.94 -5.52
CA ARG A 86 8.34 13.02 -5.81
C ARG A 86 8.97 11.71 -6.25
N THR A 87 8.37 10.57 -5.88
CA THR A 87 8.95 9.25 -6.11
C THR A 87 8.27 8.48 -7.23
N THR A 88 7.18 8.99 -7.78
CA THR A 88 6.37 8.34 -8.81
C THR A 88 6.14 9.29 -9.97
N GLY A 89 6.67 8.94 -11.16
CA GLY A 89 6.60 9.81 -12.33
C GLY A 89 5.17 10.10 -12.81
N ASN A 90 4.28 9.12 -12.75
CA ASN A 90 2.87 9.25 -13.15
C ASN A 90 1.96 9.31 -11.91
N TYR A 91 2.22 10.23 -10.99
CA TYR A 91 1.43 10.39 -9.78
C TYR A 91 0.08 11.06 -10.07
N SER A 92 -1.01 10.49 -9.56
CA SER A 92 -2.34 11.10 -9.55
C SER A 92 -2.87 11.17 -8.13
N GLN A 93 -3.26 12.38 -7.69
CA GLN A 93 -3.82 12.56 -6.35
C GLN A 93 -5.15 11.82 -6.17
N ALA A 94 -5.94 11.64 -7.24
CA ALA A 94 -7.22 10.92 -7.16
C ALA A 94 -7.05 9.43 -6.86
N ASN A 95 -5.87 8.88 -7.15
CA ASN A 95 -5.58 7.46 -6.97
C ASN A 95 -5.07 7.14 -5.57
N LEU A 96 -4.66 8.15 -4.79
CA LEU A 96 -4.17 7.97 -3.43
C LEU A 96 -5.34 8.00 -2.43
N SER A 97 -5.30 7.07 -1.49
CA SER A 97 -6.19 7.01 -0.33
C SER A 97 -5.42 6.58 0.90
N GLY A 98 -5.94 6.95 2.07
CA GLY A 98 -5.33 6.63 3.35
C GLY A 98 -6.35 6.42 4.45
N THR A 99 -6.10 5.43 5.31
CA THR A 99 -6.85 5.17 6.52
C THR A 99 -5.89 5.21 7.71
N PHE A 100 -6.19 6.07 8.68
CA PHE A 100 -5.42 6.26 9.90
C PHE A 100 -6.26 5.77 11.07
N GLU A 101 -5.72 4.88 11.88
CA GLU A 101 -6.43 4.24 12.97
C GLU A 101 -5.63 4.29 14.26
N MET A 102 -6.36 4.35 15.36
CA MET A 102 -5.84 4.35 16.71
C MET A 102 -6.71 3.49 17.59
N LEU A 103 -6.08 2.61 18.37
CA LEU A 103 -6.69 1.82 19.42
C LEU A 103 -6.11 2.29 20.76
N SER A 104 -6.94 2.87 21.61
CA SER A 104 -6.57 3.29 22.96
C SER A 104 -7.31 2.46 24.00
N PHE A 105 -6.79 2.43 25.23
CA PHE A 105 -7.39 1.70 26.33
C PHE A 105 -7.68 2.67 27.48
N ASP A 106 -8.86 2.55 28.08
CA ASP A 106 -9.19 3.28 29.30
C ASP A 106 -8.52 2.61 30.53
N LEU A 107 -8.70 3.21 31.71
CA LEU A 107 -8.17 2.68 32.98
C LEU A 107 -8.82 1.34 33.38
N ASN A 108 -9.99 1.02 32.83
CA ASN A 108 -10.72 -0.22 33.08
C ASN A 108 -10.36 -1.32 32.06
N GLY A 109 -9.49 -1.02 31.08
CA GLY A 109 -9.07 -1.94 30.02
C GLY A 109 -10.00 -1.99 28.81
N ASN A 110 -11.02 -1.14 28.72
CA ASN A 110 -11.89 -1.07 27.55
C ASN A 110 -11.17 -0.40 26.39
N SER A 111 -11.30 -0.99 25.21
CA SER A 111 -10.73 -0.46 23.98
C SER A 111 -11.61 0.64 23.37
N ASN A 112 -11.03 1.79 23.05
CA ASN A 112 -11.64 2.82 22.23
C ASN A 112 -10.91 2.90 20.88
N THR A 113 -11.64 3.06 19.79
CA THR A 113 -11.07 3.11 18.44
C THR A 113 -11.41 4.42 17.76
N THR A 114 -10.40 5.02 17.15
CA THR A 114 -10.56 6.21 16.31
C THR A 114 -10.05 5.89 14.91
N THR A 115 -10.90 6.12 13.91
CA THR A 115 -10.57 5.88 12.50
C THR A 115 -10.81 7.15 11.71
N VAL A 116 -9.81 7.58 10.95
CA VAL A 116 -9.88 8.76 10.08
C VAL A 116 -9.49 8.36 8.66
N LYS A 117 -10.39 8.58 7.70
CA LYS A 117 -10.19 8.28 6.28
C LYS A 117 -9.84 9.54 5.48
N ARG A 118 -9.03 9.38 4.42
CA ARG A 118 -8.63 10.42 3.45
C ARG A 118 -8.61 9.83 2.04
N GLY A 119 -9.04 10.62 1.05
CA GLY A 119 -9.07 10.21 -0.36
C GLY A 119 -10.15 9.19 -0.74
N GLY A 120 -11.01 8.77 0.20
CA GLY A 120 -11.96 7.65 0.03
C GLY A 120 -11.70 6.52 1.05
N GLY A 121 -10.47 6.43 1.54
CA GLY A 121 -10.03 5.40 2.49
C GLY A 121 -9.78 4.06 1.83
N CYS A 122 -9.03 3.20 2.53
CA CYS A 122 -8.65 1.88 2.03
C CYS A 122 -9.60 0.79 2.52
N THR A 123 -9.75 -0.27 1.73
CA THR A 123 -10.52 -1.48 2.06
C THR A 123 -9.69 -2.41 2.94
N LEU A 124 -9.99 -2.42 4.23
CA LEU A 124 -9.28 -3.20 5.23
C LEU A 124 -9.96 -4.56 5.42
N THR A 125 -9.18 -5.64 5.44
CA THR A 125 -9.66 -7.00 5.72
C THR A 125 -10.01 -7.19 7.20
N GLU A 126 -9.27 -6.52 8.09
CA GLU A 126 -9.47 -6.58 9.54
C GLU A 126 -9.50 -5.18 10.16
N THR A 127 -10.30 -5.00 11.21
CA THR A 127 -10.32 -3.75 11.98
C THR A 127 -9.17 -3.71 12.98
N ILE A 128 -8.77 -2.52 13.43
CA ILE A 128 -7.69 -2.38 14.42
C ILE A 128 -8.02 -3.06 15.75
N GLN A 129 -9.31 -3.26 16.07
CA GLN A 129 -9.74 -4.02 17.25
C GLN A 129 -9.33 -5.50 17.17
N GLY A 130 -9.35 -6.11 15.98
CA GLY A 130 -8.85 -7.49 15.77
C GLY A 130 -7.36 -7.63 16.10
N LEU A 131 -6.62 -6.52 16.05
CA LEU A 131 -5.19 -6.43 16.36
C LEU A 131 -4.91 -6.11 17.83
N GLN A 132 -5.91 -6.09 18.71
CA GLN A 132 -5.74 -5.80 20.14
C GLN A 132 -4.72 -6.71 20.83
N ALA A 133 -4.57 -7.96 20.36
CA ALA A 133 -3.58 -8.90 20.89
C ALA A 133 -2.12 -8.41 20.75
N LEU A 134 -1.84 -7.51 19.80
CA LEU A 134 -0.51 -6.90 19.65
C LEU A 134 -0.22 -5.81 20.71
N SER A 135 -1.22 -5.36 21.46
CA SER A 135 -1.04 -4.43 22.58
C SER A 135 -0.65 -5.19 23.85
N MET A 136 0.52 -4.85 24.41
CA MET A 136 1.02 -5.41 25.68
C MET A 136 0.75 -4.50 26.87
N MET A 137 0.80 -5.07 28.08
CA MET A 137 0.79 -4.30 29.33
C MET A 137 2.14 -3.61 29.53
N THR A 138 2.10 -2.31 29.79
CA THR A 138 3.27 -1.51 30.17
C THR A 138 3.63 -1.70 31.64
N SER A 139 4.81 -1.24 32.06
CA SER A 139 5.26 -1.27 33.46
C SER A 139 4.36 -0.50 34.43
N TRP A 140 3.53 0.41 33.92
CA TRP A 140 2.56 1.17 34.70
C TRP A 140 1.17 0.51 34.78
N GLY A 141 1.04 -0.75 34.35
CA GLY A 141 -0.21 -1.51 34.43
C GLY A 141 -1.28 -1.07 33.42
N ARG A 142 -0.91 -0.27 32.41
CA ARG A 142 -1.80 0.16 31.33
C ARG A 142 -1.46 -0.56 30.04
N ARG A 143 -2.46 -0.89 29.21
CA ARG A 143 -2.22 -1.42 27.87
C ARG A 143 -1.72 -0.33 26.93
N ALA A 144 -0.69 -0.63 26.16
CA ALA A 144 -0.13 0.31 25.20
C ALA A 144 -1.11 0.58 24.05
N THR A 145 -1.19 1.83 23.59
CA THR A 145 -2.02 2.19 22.44
C THR A 145 -1.47 1.55 21.16
N LEU A 146 -2.32 1.27 20.17
CA LEU A 146 -1.89 0.85 18.84
C LEU A 146 -2.24 1.92 17.82
N TYR A 147 -1.34 2.13 16.88
CA TYR A 147 -1.51 3.02 15.74
C TYR A 147 -1.40 2.19 14.47
N ARG A 148 -2.31 2.41 13.51
CA ARG A 148 -2.23 1.79 12.20
C ARG A 148 -2.37 2.86 11.13
N VAL A 149 -1.46 2.83 10.16
CA VAL A 149 -1.54 3.66 8.96
C VAL A 149 -1.61 2.73 7.76
N THR A 150 -2.67 2.87 6.98
CA THR A 150 -2.86 2.13 5.73
C THR A 150 -2.92 3.11 4.59
N LEU A 151 -2.10 2.90 3.57
CA LEU A 151 -2.11 3.67 2.33
C LEU A 151 -2.49 2.74 1.19
N CYS A 152 -3.29 3.25 0.26
CA CYS A 152 -3.70 2.54 -0.93
C CYS A 152 -3.56 3.46 -2.14
N TYR A 153 -3.13 2.87 -3.25
CA TYR A 153 -2.93 3.56 -4.51
C TYR A 153 -3.51 2.75 -5.66
N LYS A 154 -4.33 3.39 -6.48
CA LYS A 154 -4.86 2.80 -7.71
C LYS A 154 -3.84 2.95 -8.85
N THR A 155 -3.34 1.82 -9.35
CA THR A 155 -2.45 1.74 -10.51
C THR A 155 -3.25 1.40 -11.76
N ASP A 156 -2.62 1.62 -12.91
CA ASP A 156 -3.09 1.07 -14.18
C ASP A 156 -3.01 -0.46 -14.16
N ASN A 157 -3.74 -1.10 -15.07
CA ASN A 157 -3.89 -2.55 -15.12
C ASN A 157 -3.66 -3.07 -16.54
N TRP A 158 -2.40 -3.02 -16.99
CA TRP A 158 -2.04 -3.34 -18.37
C TRP A 158 -2.22 -4.82 -18.67
N ALA A 159 -1.88 -5.69 -17.70
CA ALA A 159 -2.06 -7.12 -17.85
C ALA A 159 -3.54 -7.53 -17.69
N GLY A 160 -4.30 -6.84 -16.84
CA GLY A 160 -5.69 -7.21 -16.58
C GLY A 160 -6.63 -6.93 -17.75
N GLU A 161 -6.31 -5.99 -18.65
CA GLU A 161 -7.04 -5.82 -19.91
C GLU A 161 -6.88 -7.03 -20.84
N LEU A 162 -5.74 -7.73 -20.77
CA LEU A 162 -5.47 -8.94 -21.55
C LEU A 162 -6.11 -10.21 -20.93
N PHE A 163 -6.26 -10.25 -19.61
CA PHE A 163 -6.71 -11.43 -18.86
C PHE A 163 -8.08 -11.27 -18.19
N GLU A 164 -8.81 -10.18 -18.43
CA GLU A 164 -10.11 -9.85 -17.83
C GLU A 164 -10.11 -9.90 -16.29
N THR A 165 -9.06 -9.38 -15.65
CA THR A 165 -8.93 -9.38 -14.18
C THR A 165 -8.71 -7.98 -13.61
N ASP A 166 -9.39 -7.64 -12.52
CA ASP A 166 -9.33 -6.31 -11.89
C ASP A 166 -8.36 -6.27 -10.69
N PHE A 167 -7.06 -6.20 -10.96
CA PHE A 167 -6.03 -6.00 -9.93
C PHE A 167 -5.44 -4.58 -10.00
N THR A 168 -6.28 -3.58 -9.72
CA THR A 168 -5.91 -2.16 -9.88
C THR A 168 -5.40 -1.49 -8.61
N THR A 169 -5.70 -2.03 -7.42
CA THR A 169 -5.41 -1.34 -6.16
C THR A 169 -4.31 -2.04 -5.39
N VAL A 170 -3.23 -1.31 -5.12
CA VAL A 170 -2.14 -1.75 -4.26
C VAL A 170 -2.29 -1.08 -2.90
N GLN A 171 -2.12 -1.83 -1.83
CA GLN A 171 -2.18 -1.29 -0.46
C GLN A 171 -1.04 -1.81 0.40
N SER A 172 -0.61 -0.98 1.35
CA SER A 172 0.24 -1.41 2.46
C SER A 172 -0.28 -0.83 3.77
N SER A 173 -0.15 -1.63 4.82
CA SER A 173 -0.59 -1.31 6.18
C SER A 173 0.56 -1.55 7.15
N SER A 174 0.79 -0.59 8.04
CA SER A 174 1.79 -0.72 9.10
C SER A 174 1.17 -0.39 10.45
N VAL A 175 1.50 -1.22 11.45
CA VAL A 175 0.98 -1.12 12.81
C VAL A 175 2.15 -0.88 13.76
N MET A 176 1.99 0.06 14.67
CA MET A 176 2.97 0.33 15.73
C MET A 176 2.31 0.49 17.07
N MET A 177 3.01 0.04 18.09
CA MET A 177 2.63 0.26 19.48
C MET A 177 3.12 1.62 19.98
N GLY A 178 2.23 2.34 20.66
CA GLY A 178 2.51 3.55 21.41
C GLY A 178 3.43 3.31 22.61
N ARG A 179 3.90 4.40 23.21
CA ARG A 179 4.66 4.38 24.45
C ARG A 179 3.74 4.47 25.66
#